data_AF-A0A2X0XGS1-F1
#
_entry.id   AF-A0A2X0XGS1-F1
#
_cell.length_a   1.000
_cell.length_b   1.000
_cell.length_c   1.000
_cell.angle_alpha   90.00
_cell.angle_beta   90.00
_cell.angle_gamma   90.00
#
_symmetry.space_group_name_H-M   'P 1'
#
loop_
_entity.id
_entity.type
_entity.pdbx_description
1 polymer ?
#
loop_
_entity_poly.entity_id
_entity_poly.type
_entity_poly.pdbx_seq_one_letter_code
_entity_poly.pdbx_strand_id
1 'polypeptide(L)' 'MKEIKFAQLDPQQLEKINELEEKIGVTLVAYDASSTPSHGSGAFESNNSTTTNHPS' A
#
# COMPACT_ATOMS: atom_id res chain seq x y z
N MET A 1 -12.71 -9.23 13.82
CA MET A 1 -11.42 -8.85 13.21
C MET A 1 -10.61 -10.13 13.07
N LYS A 2 -10.01 -10.40 11.90
CA LYS A 2 -9.12 -11.58 11.76
C LYS A 2 -7.84 -11.28 12.54
N GLU A 3 -7.50 -12.15 13.48
CA GLU A 3 -6.20 -12.09 14.16
C GLU A 3 -5.09 -12.29 13.13
N ILE A 4 -4.25 -11.29 12.92
CA ILE A 4 -3.05 -11.41 12.11
C ILE A 4 -2.02 -12.15 12.96
N LYS A 5 -1.72 -13.40 12.58
CA LYS A 5 -0.67 -14.19 13.22
C LYS A 5 0.63 -13.97 12.48
N PHE A 6 1.60 -13.37 13.17
CA PHE A 6 2.96 -13.27 12.67
C PHE A 6 3.62 -14.65 12.76
N ALA A 7 4.13 -15.14 11.63
CA ALA A 7 4.96 -16.34 11.64
C ALA A 7 6.31 -16.01 12.29
N GLN A 8 6.71 -16.80 13.28
CA GLN A 8 8.11 -16.81 13.71
C GLN A 8 8.86 -17.74 12.76
N LEU A 9 9.78 -17.17 11.99
CA LEU A 9 10.60 -17.90 11.05
C LEU A 9 11.98 -18.14 11.66
N ASP A 10 12.49 -19.36 11.52
CA ASP A 10 13.90 -19.64 11.77
C ASP A 10 14.76 -19.22 10.56
N PRO A 11 16.09 -19.12 10.72
CA PRO A 11 16.97 -18.66 9.63
C PRO A 11 16.90 -19.50 8.35
N GLN A 12 16.68 -20.81 8.45
CA GLN A 12 16.61 -21.70 7.28
C GLN A 12 15.31 -21.49 6.50
N GLN A 13 14.21 -21.23 7.23
CA GLN A 13 12.94 -20.87 6.60
C GLN A 13 13.01 -19.51 5.91
N LEU A 14 13.69 -18.55 6.52
CA LEU A 14 13.90 -17.23 5.93
C LEU A 14 14.75 -17.31 4.66
N GLU A 15 15.82 -18.10 4.67
CA GLU A 15 16.68 -18.33 3.50
C GLU A 15 15.89 -18.90 2.32
N LYS A 16 15.03 -19.89 2.55
CA LYS A 16 14.14 -20.43 1.51
C LYS A 16 13.18 -19.39 0.92
N ILE A 17 12.70 -18.45 1.72
CA ILE A 17 11.84 -17.38 1.24
C ILE A 17 12.65 -16.44 0.34
N ASN A 18 13.87 -16.07 0.75
CA ASN A 18 14.75 -15.22 -0.05
C ASN A 18 15.14 -15.88 -1.38
N GLU A 19 15.46 -17.17 -1.38
CA GLU A 19 15.74 -17.93 -2.62
C GLU A 19 14.53 -17.92 -3.57
N LEU A 20 13.31 -18.01 -3.03
CA LEU A 20 12.08 -17.95 -3.81
C LEU A 20 11.84 -16.55 -4.38
N GLU A 21 12.06 -15.51 -3.58
CA GLU A 21 12.01 -14.10 -4.01
C GLU A 21 12.96 -13.83 -5.17
N GLU A 22 14.23 -14.25 -5.05
CA GLU A 22 15.24 -14.10 -6.10
C GLU A 22 14.87 -14.87 -7.36
N LYS A 23 14.43 -16.12 -7.22
CA LYS A 23 14.07 -16.99 -8.35
C LYS A 23 12.90 -16.44 -9.16
N ILE A 24 11.93 -15.80 -8.51
CA ILE A 24 10.73 -15.25 -9.15
C ILE A 24 10.96 -13.78 -9.56
N GLY A 25 12.00 -13.14 -9.03
CA GLY A 25 12.30 -11.73 -9.26
C GLY A 25 11.32 -10.78 -8.57
N VAL A 26 10.85 -11.15 -7.38
CA VAL A 26 9.88 -10.38 -6.58
C VAL A 26 10.38 -10.21 -5.15
N THR A 27 9.74 -9.33 -4.39
CA THR A 27 10.01 -9.15 -2.95
C THR A 27 8.69 -9.21 -2.20
N LEU A 28 8.60 -10.04 -1.17
CA LEU A 28 7.44 -10.16 -0.30
C LEU A 28 7.41 -8.97 0.68
N VAL A 29 6.35 -8.18 0.62
CA VAL A 29 6.13 -7.04 1.52
C VAL A 29 4.89 -7.31 2.36
N ALA A 30 5.02 -7.24 3.68
CA ALA A 30 3.89 -7.31 4.61
C ALA A 30 3.53 -5.90 5.08
N TYR A 31 2.31 -5.47 4.78
CA TYR A 31 1.79 -4.15 5.15
C TYR A 31 0.58 -4.26 6.08
N ASP A 32 0.56 -3.48 7.16
CA ASP A 32 -0.58 -3.39 8.08
C ASP A 32 -1.53 -2.27 7.65
N ALA A 33 -2.67 -2.64 7.09
CA ALA A 33 -3.71 -1.69 6.68
C ALA A 33 -4.30 -0.88 7.85
N SER A 34 -4.20 -1.37 9.09
CA SER A 34 -4.68 -0.65 10.28
C SER A 34 -3.73 0.47 10.73
N SER A 35 -2.45 0.40 10.34
CA SER A 35 -1.46 1.45 10.60
C SER A 35 -1.63 2.69 9.71
N THR A 36 -2.62 2.65 8.79
CA THR A 36 -3.04 3.60 7.75
C THR A 36 -2.17 4.83 7.75
N PRO A 37 -2.49 6.02 8.29
CA PRO A 37 -3.79 6.57 8.63
C PRO A 37 -4.71 6.59 7.42
N SER A 38 -6.01 6.46 7.65
CA SER A 38 -7.04 6.67 6.65
C SER A 38 -7.01 8.15 6.20
N HIS A 39 -6.08 8.51 5.33
CA HIS A 39 -6.22 9.70 4.49
C HIS A 39 -7.38 9.38 3.55
N GLY A 40 -8.58 9.77 3.99
CA GLY A 40 -9.80 9.60 3.23
C GLY A 40 -9.57 10.04 1.80
N SER A 41 -9.69 9.07 0.90
CA SER A 41 -9.72 9.29 -0.54
C SER A 41 -10.98 10.11 -0.83
N GLY A 42 -10.89 11.43 -0.72
CA GLY A 42 -12.07 12.29 -0.74
C GLY A 42 -11.82 13.76 -1.05
N ALA A 43 -10.62 14.14 -1.50
CA ALA A 43 -10.37 15.50 -1.98
C ALA A 43 -9.32 15.50 -3.08
N PHE A 44 -9.66 14.91 -4.23
CA PHE A 44 -9.23 15.56 -5.47
C PHE A 44 -10.08 16.84 -5.55
N GLU A 45 -9.59 17.93 -4.98
CA GLU A 45 -10.12 19.27 -5.22
C GLU A 45 -10.01 19.50 -6.72
N SER A 46 -11.10 19.23 -7.43
CA SER A 46 -11.29 19.70 -8.79
C SER A 46 -11.37 21.21 -8.70
N ASN A 47 -10.21 21.86 -8.81
CA ASN A 47 -10.08 23.27 -9.06
C ASN A 47 -10.66 23.58 -10.44
N ASN A 48 -11.99 23.54 -10.56
CA ASN A 48 -12.70 24.05 -11.70
C ASN A 48 -12.55 25.58 -11.72
N SER A 49 -11.46 26.04 -12.32
CA SER A 49 -11.32 27.43 -12.76
C SER A 49 -12.26 27.64 -13.94
N THR A 50 -13.55 27.81 -13.67
CA THR A 50 -14.48 28.33 -14.68
C THR A 50 -14.17 29.81 -14.84
N THR A 51 -13.43 30.14 -15.89
CA THR A 51 -13.35 31.50 -16.42
C THR A 51 -14.75 31.91 -16.90
N THR A 52 -15.46 32.71 -16.11
CA THR A 52 -16.66 33.42 -16.58
C THR A 52 -16.22 34.73 -17.25
N ASN A 53 -15.82 34.63 -18.51
CA ASN A 53 -15.66 35.78 -19.40
C ASN A 53 -16.81 35.78 -20.43
N HIS A 54 -17.91 36.50 -20.16
CA HIS A 54 -18.81 37.08 -21.18
C HIS A 54 -19.86 38.02 -20.49
N PRO A 55 -20.42 39.07 -21.15
CA PRO A 55 -20.29 40.47 -20.75
C PRO A 55 -21.66 41.10 -20.41
N SER A 56 -21.65 42.36 -19.99
CA SER A 56 -22.74 43.31 -20.19
C SER A 56 -22.15 44.71 -20.32
#